data_AF-A0A357FN33-F1
#
_entry.id   AF-A0A357FN33-F1
#
_cell.length_a   1.000
_cell.length_b   1.000
_cell.length_c   1.000
_cell.angle_alpha   90.00
_cell.angle_beta   90.00
_cell.angle_gamma   90.00
#
_symmetry.space_group_name_H-M   'P 1'
#
loop_
_entity.id
_entity.type
_entity.pdbx_description
1 polymer ?
#
loop_
_entity_poly.entity_id
_entity_poly.type
_entity_poly.pdbx_seq_one_letter_code
_entity_poly.pdbx_strand_id
1 'polypeptide(L)'
;DVYLEEAVATKVHMRDYCYGEIRSYVETGDPMDKAGSYAIQNDFFNPVEAIEGCYFSVVGLPICTLLKILTQLKLKTIIDVEKHKRDFSKCTGCLMLSPLNRSQIITEL
;
A
#
# COMPACT_ATOMS: atom_id res chain seq x y z
N ASP A 1 1.46 18.81 24.48
CA ASP A 1 1.85 17.86 23.42
C ASP A 1 0.81 17.82 22.32
N VAL A 2 1.23 17.78 21.06
CA VAL A 2 0.33 17.66 19.90
C VAL A 2 0.39 16.22 19.42
N TYR A 3 -0.77 15.55 19.36
CA TYR A 3 -0.92 14.22 18.81
C TYR A 3 -1.83 14.29 17.58
N LEU A 4 -1.44 13.61 16.51
CA LEU A 4 -2.23 13.46 15.29
C LEU A 4 -2.52 11.99 15.08
N GLU A 5 -3.77 11.66 14.83
CA GLU A 5 -4.23 10.30 14.53
C GLU A 5 -5.09 10.33 13.27
N GLU A 6 -4.96 9.29 12.45
CA GLU A 6 -5.77 9.09 11.26
C GLU A 6 -6.02 7.59 11.11
N ALA A 7 -7.22 7.23 10.66
CA ALA A 7 -7.56 5.88 10.26
C ALA A 7 -7.84 5.86 8.75
N VAL A 8 -7.42 4.78 8.08
CA VAL A 8 -7.75 4.57 6.67
C VAL A 8 -8.35 3.19 6.47
N ALA A 9 -9.29 3.11 5.54
CA ALA A 9 -9.84 1.87 5.06
C ALA A 9 -9.53 1.73 3.57
N THR A 10 -9.16 0.51 3.17
CA THR A 10 -8.96 0.13 1.77
C THR A 10 -9.79 -1.10 1.52
N LYS A 11 -10.61 -1.08 0.47
CA LYS A 11 -11.32 -2.28 0.03
C LYS A 11 -10.42 -3.08 -0.88
N VAL A 12 -10.38 -4.38 -0.64
CA VAL A 12 -9.59 -5.35 -1.41
C VAL A 12 -10.57 -6.33 -2.03
N HIS A 13 -10.62 -6.35 -3.36
CA HIS A 13 -11.42 -7.28 -4.13
C HIS A 13 -10.54 -8.49 -4.44
N MET A 14 -10.87 -9.62 -3.82
CA MET A 14 -10.19 -10.88 -4.07
C MET A 14 -10.59 -11.42 -5.45
N ARG A 15 -9.64 -11.94 -6.21
CA ARG A 15 -9.98 -12.69 -7.44
C ARG A 15 -10.61 -14.04 -7.07
N ASP A 16 -11.20 -14.70 -8.05
CA ASP A 16 -11.57 -16.10 -7.92
C ASP A 16 -10.32 -17.01 -7.93
N TYR A 17 -10.30 -17.98 -7.02
CA TYR A 17 -9.26 -19.02 -6.92
C TYR A 17 -9.88 -20.40 -7.02
N CYS A 18 -9.18 -21.34 -7.63
CA CYS A 18 -9.52 -22.75 -7.46
C CYS A 18 -8.94 -23.32 -6.16
N TYR A 19 -9.53 -24.41 -5.66
CA TYR A 19 -9.02 -25.12 -4.48
C TYR A 19 -7.56 -25.57 -4.61
N GLY A 20 -7.10 -25.86 -5.82
CA GLY A 20 -5.70 -26.23 -6.08
C GLY A 20 -4.73 -25.09 -5.78
N GLU A 21 -5.03 -23.88 -6.25
CA GLU A 21 -4.22 -22.69 -5.98
C GLU A 21 -4.18 -22.35 -4.49
N ILE A 22 -5.34 -22.42 -3.81
CA ILE A 22 -5.44 -22.18 -2.36
C ILE A 22 -4.56 -23.18 -1.61
N ARG A 23 -4.65 -24.48 -1.95
CA ARG A 23 -3.84 -25.51 -1.31
C ARG A 23 -2.35 -25.24 -1.52
N SER A 24 -1.92 -25.03 -2.75
CA SER A 24 -0.53 -24.75 -3.08
C SER A 24 -0.02 -23.52 -2.32
N TYR A 25 -0.84 -22.48 -2.18
CA TYR A 25 -0.47 -21.29 -1.42
C TYR A 25 -0.32 -21.56 0.08
N VAL A 26 -1.27 -22.28 0.67
CA VAL A 26 -1.20 -22.68 2.09
C VAL A 26 0.04 -23.54 2.38
N GLU A 27 0.39 -24.44 1.47
CA GLU A 27 1.58 -25.30 1.60
C GLU A 27 2.91 -24.51 1.61
N THR A 28 2.93 -23.28 1.08
CA THR A 28 4.12 -22.41 1.18
C THR A 28 4.41 -21.92 2.59
N GLY A 29 3.41 -21.93 3.48
CA GLY A 29 3.50 -21.32 4.81
C GLY A 29 3.41 -19.80 4.85
N ASP A 30 3.49 -19.10 3.69
CA ASP A 30 3.33 -17.64 3.59
C ASP A 30 2.05 -17.09 4.26
N PRO A 31 0.87 -17.74 4.19
CA PRO A 31 -0.32 -17.16 4.81
C PRO A 31 -0.37 -17.28 6.35
N MET A 32 0.54 -18.00 7.00
CA MET A 32 0.41 -18.39 8.41
C MET A 32 0.60 -17.23 9.40
N ASP A 33 1.38 -16.21 9.03
CA ASP A 33 1.65 -15.04 9.86
C ASP A 33 0.85 -13.79 9.42
N LYS A 34 -0.13 -13.96 8.51
CA LYS A 34 -0.86 -12.85 7.90
C LYS A 34 -2.33 -12.89 8.31
N ALA A 35 -2.82 -11.78 8.84
CA ALA A 35 -4.24 -11.61 9.11
C ALA A 35 -5.03 -11.77 7.80
N GLY A 36 -6.07 -12.61 7.81
CA GLY A 36 -6.83 -12.96 6.61
C GLY A 36 -6.15 -13.98 5.69
N SER A 37 -5.00 -14.53 6.08
CA SER A 37 -4.30 -15.62 5.39
C SER A 37 -3.95 -15.32 3.93
N TYR A 38 -3.53 -14.08 3.64
CA TYR A 38 -3.01 -13.71 2.32
C TYR A 38 -1.94 -12.61 2.42
N ALA A 39 -1.05 -12.56 1.42
CA ALA A 39 -0.13 -11.46 1.20
C ALA A 39 -0.43 -10.80 -0.14
N ILE A 40 -0.79 -9.52 -0.14
CA ILE A 40 -1.02 -8.76 -1.38
C ILE A 40 0.24 -8.61 -2.25
N GLN A 41 1.41 -8.81 -1.66
CA GLN A 41 2.71 -8.77 -2.33
C GLN A 41 3.11 -10.11 -2.95
N ASN A 42 2.33 -11.18 -2.75
CA ASN A 42 2.68 -12.48 -3.29
C ASN A 42 2.40 -12.51 -4.79
N ASP A 43 3.45 -12.44 -5.62
CA ASP A 43 3.33 -12.44 -7.08
C ASP A 43 2.86 -13.79 -7.65
N PHE A 44 3.06 -14.90 -6.93
CA PHE A 44 2.67 -16.24 -7.39
C PHE A 44 1.20 -16.54 -7.11
N PHE A 45 0.76 -16.38 -5.86
CA PHE A 45 -0.65 -16.55 -5.51
C PHE A 45 -1.49 -15.38 -6.03
N ASN A 46 -0.92 -14.18 -6.11
CA ASN A 46 -1.55 -12.95 -6.63
C ASN A 46 -3.03 -12.82 -6.21
N PRO A 47 -3.31 -12.60 -4.92
CA PRO A 47 -4.66 -12.76 -4.40
C PRO A 47 -5.66 -11.71 -4.92
N VAL A 48 -5.21 -10.54 -5.35
CA VAL A 48 -6.11 -9.38 -5.46
C VAL A 48 -6.41 -9.07 -6.92
N GLU A 49 -7.69 -8.94 -7.25
CA GLU A 49 -8.16 -8.46 -8.55
C GLU A 49 -8.08 -6.93 -8.62
N ALA A 50 -8.60 -6.25 -7.59
CA ALA A 50 -8.66 -4.80 -7.55
C ALA A 50 -8.58 -4.25 -6.12
N ILE A 51 -8.17 -2.98 -6.01
CA ILE A 51 -8.10 -2.24 -4.76
C ILE A 51 -8.86 -0.93 -4.92
N GLU A 52 -9.64 -0.55 -3.91
CA GLU A 52 -10.17 0.80 -3.76
C GLU A 52 -9.60 1.42 -2.49
N GLY A 53 -8.62 2.32 -2.66
CA GLY A 53 -7.96 3.01 -1.55
C GLY A 53 -6.43 3.03 -1.70
N CYS A 54 -5.75 2.85 -0.57
CA CYS A 54 -4.29 2.90 -0.48
C CYS A 54 -3.72 1.47 -0.44
N TYR A 55 -2.95 1.08 -1.45
CA TYR A 55 -2.23 -0.20 -1.47
C TYR A 55 -1.32 -0.35 -0.24
N PHE A 56 -0.59 0.71 0.13
CA PHE A 56 0.33 0.65 1.25
C PHE A 56 -0.35 0.46 2.61
N SER A 57 -1.63 0.85 2.76
CA SER A 57 -2.36 0.52 3.99
C SER A 57 -2.65 -0.97 4.10
N VAL A 58 -2.83 -1.68 2.97
CA VAL A 58 -2.97 -3.13 2.94
C VAL A 58 -1.64 -3.82 3.25
N VAL A 59 -0.53 -3.26 2.77
CA VAL A 59 0.83 -3.73 3.14
C VAL A 59 1.13 -3.51 4.62
N GLY A 60 0.51 -2.52 5.26
CA GLY A 60 0.57 -2.28 6.71
C GLY A 60 0.99 -0.88 7.13
N LEU A 61 1.31 0.03 6.20
CA LEU A 61 1.65 1.42 6.52
C LEU A 61 1.08 2.39 5.46
N PRO A 62 0.06 3.21 5.78
CA PRO A 62 -0.59 4.08 4.80
C PRO A 62 0.26 5.31 4.44
N ILE A 63 1.23 5.15 3.54
CA ILE A 63 2.22 6.18 3.18
C ILE A 63 1.58 7.52 2.81
N CYS A 64 0.51 7.53 2.00
CA CYS A 64 -0.13 8.78 1.58
C CYS A 64 -0.73 9.55 2.78
N THR A 65 -1.27 8.84 3.79
CA THR A 65 -1.78 9.43 5.04
C THR A 65 -0.67 9.83 5.98
N LEU A 66 0.37 9.00 6.12
CA LEU A 66 1.55 9.32 6.93
C LEU A 66 2.20 10.62 6.46
N LEU A 67 2.34 10.82 5.15
CA LEU A 67 2.87 12.06 4.58
C LEU A 67 2.04 13.29 4.91
N LYS A 68 0.71 13.17 4.88
CA LYS A 68 -0.21 14.23 5.30
C LYS A 68 0.06 14.61 6.76
N ILE A 69 0.19 13.61 7.64
CA ILE A 69 0.48 13.83 9.07
C ILE A 69 1.86 14.49 9.25
N LEU A 70 2.91 13.98 8.61
CA LEU A 70 4.27 14.54 8.71
C LEU A 70 4.31 15.99 8.21
N THR A 71 3.57 16.30 7.14
CA THR A 71 3.42 17.67 6.62
C THR A 71 2.72 18.57 7.64
N GLN A 72 1.66 18.10 8.31
CA GLN A 72 0.98 18.86 9.37
C GLN A 72 1.91 19.13 10.57
N LEU A 73 2.83 18.22 10.87
CA LEU A 73 3.88 18.39 11.86
C LEU A 73 5.06 19.25 11.36
N LYS A 74 4.99 19.76 10.12
CA LYS A 74 6.05 20.57 9.48
C LYS A 74 7.39 19.82 9.37
N LEU A 75 7.33 18.49 9.26
CA LEU A 75 8.49 17.65 9.05
C LEU A 75 8.75 17.50 7.55
N LYS A 76 10.00 17.68 7.14
CA LYS A 76 10.42 17.44 5.76
C LYS A 76 10.50 15.93 5.53
N THR A 77 9.86 15.46 4.47
CA THR A 77 9.89 14.06 4.06
C THR A 77 10.66 13.90 2.76
N ILE A 78 11.46 12.84 2.66
CA ILE A 78 12.16 12.46 1.43
C ILE A 78 11.63 11.07 1.06
N ILE A 79 11.02 10.96 -0.12
CA ILE A 79 10.48 9.71 -0.64
C ILE A 79 10.86 9.57 -2.09
N ASP A 80 11.44 8.42 -2.42
CA ASP A 80 11.71 8.02 -3.79
C ASP A 80 10.46 7.37 -4.40
N VAL A 81 9.65 8.19 -5.06
CA VAL A 81 8.42 7.74 -5.71
C VAL A 81 8.72 6.89 -6.95
N GLU A 82 9.76 7.22 -7.70
CA GLU A 82 10.05 6.53 -8.96
C GLU A 82 10.51 5.08 -8.71
N LYS A 83 11.32 4.84 -7.66
CA LYS A 83 11.71 3.49 -7.25
C LYS A 83 10.50 2.61 -6.88
N HIS A 84 9.45 3.21 -6.34
CA HIS A 84 8.24 2.51 -5.89
C HIS A 84 7.01 2.78 -6.75
N LYS A 85 7.21 3.26 -7.99
CA LYS A 85 6.13 3.72 -8.87
C LYS A 85 5.05 2.67 -9.11
N ARG A 86 5.44 1.40 -9.27
CA ARG A 86 4.51 0.27 -9.43
C ARG A 86 3.56 0.13 -8.23
N ASP A 87 4.05 0.35 -7.02
CA ASP A 87 3.24 0.23 -5.81
C ASP A 87 2.37 1.47 -5.60
N PHE A 88 2.93 2.66 -5.85
CA PHE A 88 2.13 3.89 -5.85
C PHE A 88 0.98 3.83 -6.86
N SER A 89 1.21 3.30 -8.06
CA SER A 89 0.18 3.15 -9.09
C SER A 89 -0.96 2.20 -8.71
N LYS A 90 -0.80 1.35 -7.69
CA LYS A 90 -1.88 0.49 -7.17
C LYS A 90 -2.87 1.23 -6.26
N CYS A 91 -2.56 2.47 -5.86
CA CYS A 91 -3.47 3.29 -5.06
C CYS A 91 -4.44 4.05 -5.97
N THR A 92 -5.75 3.99 -5.69
CA THR A 92 -6.76 4.69 -6.52
C THR A 92 -6.87 6.20 -6.25
N GLY A 93 -6.29 6.68 -5.14
CA GLY A 93 -6.37 8.08 -4.73
C GLY A 93 -5.12 8.60 -4.03
N CYS A 94 -3.93 8.06 -4.33
CA CYS A 94 -2.73 8.52 -3.62
C CYS A 94 -2.35 9.94 -4.03
N LEU A 95 -2.18 10.80 -3.03
CA LEU A 95 -1.70 12.18 -3.16
C LEU A 95 -0.39 12.26 -3.97
N MET A 96 0.47 11.24 -3.90
CA MET A 96 1.75 11.18 -4.62
C MET A 96 1.61 11.01 -6.14
N LEU A 97 0.46 10.54 -6.63
CA LEU A 97 0.19 10.44 -8.06
C LEU A 97 -0.47 11.70 -8.63
N SER A 98 -0.88 12.65 -7.77
CA SER A 98 -1.46 13.90 -8.24
C SER A 98 -0.39 14.78 -8.90
N PRO A 99 -0.70 15.48 -10.01
CA PRO A 99 0.25 16.38 -10.68
C PRO A 99 0.80 17.48 -9.75
N LEU A 100 0.02 17.86 -8.73
CA LEU A 100 0.32 18.96 -7.79
C LEU A 100 1.43 18.64 -6.78
N ASN A 101 1.72 17.36 -6.51
CA ASN A 101 2.74 16.96 -5.54
C ASN A 101 4.10 16.64 -6.16
N ARG A 102 4.26 16.81 -7.48
CA ARG A 102 5.55 16.66 -8.17
C ARG A 102 6.62 17.63 -7.65
N SER A 103 6.20 18.76 -7.05
CA SER A 103 7.06 19.78 -6.44
C SER A 103 7.43 19.50 -4.96
N GLN A 104 6.85 18.48 -4.31
CA GLN A 104 7.28 17.98 -3.00
C GLN A 104 8.20 16.74 -3.11
N ILE A 105 8.39 16.22 -4.33
CA ILE A 105 9.37 15.19 -4.65
C ILE A 105 10.69 15.92 -4.91
N ILE A 106 11.52 16.08 -3.88
CA ILE A 106 12.93 16.43 -4.09
C ILE A 106 13.62 15.19 -4.65
N THR A 107 13.66 15.07 -5.98
CA THR A 107 14.71 14.30 -6.66
C THR A 107 15.97 15.16 -6.67
N GLU A 108 16.74 15.13 -5.59
CA GLU A 108 18.15 15.52 -5.62
C GLU A 108 18.98 14.32 -5.19
N LEU A 109 19.43 13.55 -6.18
CA LEU A 109 20.85 13.35 -6.47
C LEU A 109 21.01 13.31 -7.99
#